data_AF-A0A938EDS9-F1
#
_entry.id   AF-A0A938EDS9-F1
#
_cell.length_a   1.000
_cell.length_b   1.000
_cell.length_c   1.000
_cell.angle_alpha   90.00
_cell.angle_beta   90.00
_cell.angle_gamma   90.00
#
_symmetry.space_group_name_H-M   'P 1'
#
loop_
_entity.id
_entity.type
_entity.pdbx_description
1 polymer ?
#
loop_
_entity_poly.entity_id
_entity_poly.type
_entity_poly.pdbx_seq_one_letter_code
_entity_poly.pdbx_strand_id
1 'polypeptide(L)'
;MARGLLIVNPYASAVDERRLAAVQAALPAGTETALTERQGHARDLARDLSGDVDAIYVLSGDGTYNEVVNGLDRDVPVGFLPGGGTSVLPRALGLPRQPVAAAARMRSPRRR
;
A
#
# COMPACT_ATOMS: atom_id res chain seq x y z
N MET A 1 18.64 -0.58 -7.10
CA MET A 1 17.23 -0.75 -7.52
C MET A 1 16.37 -0.15 -6.44
N ALA A 2 15.25 0.50 -6.77
CA ALA A 2 14.38 1.08 -5.74
C ALA A 2 13.72 -0.02 -4.89
N ARG A 3 13.74 0.13 -3.56
CA ARG A 3 13.15 -0.78 -2.58
C ARG A 3 11.76 -0.30 -2.20
N GLY A 4 10.77 -1.17 -2.30
CA GLY A 4 9.39 -0.86 -1.93
C GLY A 4 8.91 -1.77 -0.80
N LEU A 5 7.94 -1.29 -0.03
CA LEU A 5 7.21 -2.11 0.93
C LEU A 5 5.72 -2.11 0.60
N LEU A 6 5.12 -3.27 0.42
CA LEU A 6 3.68 -3.47 0.29
C LEU A 6 3.11 -3.96 1.62
N ILE A 7 2.43 -3.08 2.35
CA ILE A 7 1.68 -3.42 3.57
C ILE A 7 0.28 -3.89 3.17
N VAL A 8 -0.12 -5.06 3.66
CA VAL A 8 -1.39 -5.69 3.29
C VAL A 8 -2.17 -6.07 4.53
N ASN A 9 -3.45 -5.71 4.58
CA ASN A 9 -4.37 -6.32 5.53
C ASN A 9 -5.06 -7.52 4.86
N PRO A 10 -4.71 -8.77 5.22
CA PRO A 10 -5.31 -9.95 4.61
C PRO A 10 -6.81 -10.08 4.92
N TYR A 11 -7.31 -9.40 5.95
CA TYR A 11 -8.72 -9.39 6.33
C TYR A 11 -9.54 -8.30 5.65
N ALA A 12 -8.93 -7.45 4.81
CA ALA A 12 -9.67 -6.46 4.06
C ALA A 12 -10.56 -7.14 3.01
N SER A 13 -11.81 -6.68 2.88
CA SER A 13 -12.90 -7.42 2.21
C SER A 13 -12.68 -7.76 0.73
N ALA A 14 -11.75 -7.10 0.05
CA ALA A 14 -11.43 -7.34 -1.36
C ALA A 14 -10.00 -7.85 -1.55
N VAL A 15 -9.29 -8.24 -0.49
CA VAL A 15 -7.97 -8.87 -0.56
C VAL A 15 -8.12 -10.39 -0.56
N ASP A 16 -7.48 -11.03 -1.53
CA ASP A 16 -7.30 -12.48 -1.61
C ASP A 16 -5.91 -12.77 -2.20
N GLU A 17 -5.46 -14.02 -2.14
CA GLU A 17 -4.14 -14.44 -2.62
C GLU A 17 -3.92 -14.06 -4.10
N ARG A 18 -4.94 -14.25 -4.94
CA ARG A 18 -4.86 -13.97 -6.38
C ARG A 18 -4.67 -12.48 -6.64
N ARG A 19 -5.42 -11.62 -5.95
CA ARG A 19 -5.31 -10.16 -6.09
C ARG A 19 -4.01 -9.64 -5.51
N LEU A 20 -3.58 -10.18 -4.37
CA LEU A 20 -2.29 -9.83 -3.79
C LEU A 20 -1.15 -10.14 -4.77
N ALA A 21 -1.10 -11.36 -5.31
CA ALA A 21 -0.09 -11.75 -6.28
C ALA A 21 -0.11 -10.85 -7.53
N ALA A 22 -1.30 -10.53 -8.05
CA ALA A 22 -1.45 -9.64 -9.21
C ALA A 22 -1.00 -8.20 -8.92
N VAL A 23 -1.26 -7.68 -7.72
CA VAL A 23 -0.80 -6.37 -7.27
C VAL A 23 0.72 -6.37 -7.14
N GLN A 24 1.30 -7.38 -6.48
CA GLN A 24 2.75 -7.49 -6.29
C GLN A 24 3.47 -7.54 -7.65
N ALA A 25 2.94 -8.29 -8.62
CA ALA A 25 3.47 -8.33 -9.99
C ALA A 25 3.37 -6.98 -10.74
N ALA A 26 2.39 -6.15 -10.39
CA ALA A 26 2.20 -4.82 -10.97
C ALA A 26 3.04 -3.72 -10.29
N LEU A 27 3.68 -3.99 -9.16
CA LEU A 27 4.56 -3.05 -8.47
C LEU A 27 6.01 -3.18 -8.97
N PRO A 28 6.92 -2.25 -8.57
CA PRO A 28 8.35 -2.41 -8.86
C PRO A 28 8.91 -3.72 -8.31
N ALA A 29 9.82 -4.37 -9.04
CA ALA A 29 10.33 -5.71 -8.70
C ALA A 29 11.04 -5.81 -7.33
N GLY A 30 11.54 -4.69 -6.80
CA GLY A 30 12.13 -4.62 -5.46
C GLY A 30 11.13 -4.39 -4.32
N THR A 31 9.85 -4.65 -4.55
CA THR A 31 8.80 -4.46 -3.54
C THR A 31 8.62 -5.73 -2.72
N GLU A 32 8.86 -5.65 -1.41
CA GLU A 32 8.63 -6.73 -0.45
C GLU A 32 7.24 -6.60 0.17
N THR A 33 6.61 -7.73 0.51
CA THR A 33 5.24 -7.75 1.06
C THR A 33 5.27 -8.04 2.56
N ALA A 34 4.57 -7.23 3.35
CA ALA A 34 4.34 -7.45 4.78
C ALA A 34 2.84 -7.54 5.07
N LEU A 35 2.42 -8.62 5.73
CA LEU A 35 1.03 -8.81 6.14
C LEU A 35 0.82 -8.25 7.55
N THR A 36 -0.26 -7.50 7.75
CA THR A 36 -0.65 -7.06 9.08
C THR A 36 -1.29 -8.21 9.85
N GLU A 37 -1.00 -8.33 11.15
CA GLU A 37 -1.46 -9.46 11.97
C GLU A 37 -2.50 -9.03 13.00
N ARG A 38 -2.54 -7.73 13.30
CA ARG A 38 -3.40 -7.12 14.32
C ARG A 38 -3.65 -5.66 13.99
N GLN A 39 -4.65 -5.07 14.67
CA GLN A 39 -4.87 -3.63 14.65
C GLN A 39 -3.60 -2.89 15.10
N GLY A 40 -3.30 -1.77 14.44
CA GLY A 40 -2.11 -0.97 14.68
C GLY A 40 -0.82 -1.53 14.09
N HIS A 41 -0.79 -2.76 13.57
CA HIS A 41 0.44 -3.35 13.04
C HIS A 41 0.96 -2.58 11.81
N ALA A 42 0.06 -2.01 10.99
CA ALA A 42 0.48 -1.24 9.83
C ALA A 42 1.21 0.04 10.22
N ARG A 43 0.82 0.63 11.36
CA ARG A 43 1.51 1.79 11.96
C ARG A 43 2.92 1.43 12.39
N ASP A 44 3.07 0.27 13.02
CA ASP A 44 4.37 -0.22 13.48
C ASP A 44 5.31 -0.49 12.30
N LEU A 45 4.82 -1.23 11.29
CA LEU A 45 5.58 -1.48 10.05
C LEU A 45 5.99 -0.18 9.34
N ALA A 46 5.07 0.79 9.22
CA ALA A 46 5.35 2.06 8.58
C ALA A 46 6.41 2.87 9.33
N ARG A 47 6.33 2.91 10.66
CA ARG A 47 7.33 3.59 11.50
C ARG A 47 8.70 2.96 11.34
N ASP A 48 8.77 1.65 11.48
CA ASP A 48 10.04 0.93 11.58
C ASP A 48 10.75 0.84 10.22
N LEU A 49 10.01 0.85 9.10
CA LEU A 49 10.57 0.64 7.75
C LEU A 49 10.57 1.89 6.85
N SER A 50 9.94 3.00 7.26
CA SER A 50 9.89 4.23 6.42
C SER A 50 11.26 4.85 6.12
N GLY A 51 12.29 4.54 6.91
CA GLY A 51 13.67 4.97 6.65
C GLY A 51 14.47 4.05 5.71
N ASP A 52 13.99 2.83 5.48
CA ASP A 52 14.73 1.77 4.78
C ASP A 52 14.23 1.51 3.35
N VAL A 53 13.13 2.14 2.96
CA VAL A 53 12.47 1.96 1.66
C VAL A 53 12.25 3.28 0.94
N ASP A 54 12.20 3.22 -0.40
CA ASP A 54 11.97 4.39 -1.26
C ASP A 54 10.48 4.71 -1.42
N ALA A 55 9.60 3.74 -1.16
CA ALA A 55 8.15 3.90 -1.25
C ALA A 55 7.40 2.85 -0.41
N ILE A 56 6.27 3.26 0.16
CA ILE A 56 5.32 2.36 0.82
C ILE A 56 4.04 2.27 -0.03
N TYR A 57 3.55 1.06 -0.23
CA TYR A 57 2.28 0.76 -0.86
C TYR A 57 1.36 0.08 0.17
N VAL A 58 0.06 0.39 0.15
CA VAL A 58 -0.89 -0.16 1.11
C VAL A 58 -2.06 -0.78 0.39
N LEU A 59 -2.19 -2.10 0.42
CA LEU A 59 -3.35 -2.84 -0.11
C LEU A 59 -4.29 -3.19 1.06
N SER A 60 -5.25 -2.31 1.32
CA SER A 60 -6.18 -2.45 2.46
C SER A 60 -7.39 -1.51 2.33
N GLY A 61 -8.13 -1.25 3.42
CA GLY A 61 -9.13 -0.20 3.56
C GLY A 61 -8.62 1.03 4.33
N ASP A 62 -9.50 2.01 4.53
CA ASP A 62 -9.18 3.34 5.07
C ASP A 62 -8.58 3.31 6.49
N GLY A 63 -8.99 2.35 7.33
CA GLY A 63 -8.41 2.19 8.67
C GLY A 63 -6.89 1.91 8.63
N THR A 64 -6.46 0.96 7.80
CA THR A 64 -5.03 0.66 7.63
C THR A 64 -4.28 1.79 6.93
N TYR A 65 -4.92 2.50 5.99
CA TYR A 65 -4.31 3.70 5.40
C TYR A 65 -4.00 4.74 6.46
N ASN A 66 -4.94 4.98 7.38
CA ASN A 66 -4.77 5.90 8.50
C ASN A 66 -3.65 5.45 9.45
N GLU A 67 -3.56 4.15 9.74
CA GLU A 67 -2.46 3.60 10.54
C GLU A 67 -1.09 3.87 9.90
N VAL A 68 -0.95 3.63 8.59
CA VAL A 68 0.31 3.86 7.88
C VAL A 68 0.69 5.34 7.90
N VAL A 69 -0.23 6.24 7.54
CA VAL A 69 0.03 7.69 7.52
C VAL A 69 0.46 8.21 8.90
N ASN A 70 -0.16 7.73 9.97
CA ASN A 70 0.18 8.11 11.35
C ASN A 70 1.38 7.34 11.92
N GLY A 71 1.96 6.42 11.16
CA GLY A 71 3.14 5.64 11.52
C GLY A 71 4.43 6.18 10.90
N LEU A 72 4.36 6.90 9.80
CA LEU A 72 5.54 7.41 9.09
C LEU A 72 6.43 8.26 10.01
N ASP A 73 7.71 7.89 10.13
CA ASP A 73 8.74 8.68 10.84
C ASP A 73 9.61 9.51 9.87
N ARG A 74 9.50 9.23 8.58
CA ARG A 74 10.16 9.93 7.47
C ARG A 74 9.16 10.23 6.36
N ASP A 75 9.46 11.27 5.58
CA ASP A 75 8.68 11.62 4.41
C ASP A 75 9.02 10.67 3.25
N VAL A 76 8.29 9.55 3.18
CA VAL A 76 8.38 8.54 2.14
C VAL A 76 7.08 8.53 1.32
N PRO A 77 7.15 8.46 -0.03
CA PRO A 77 5.96 8.36 -0.85
C PRO A 77 5.07 7.17 -0.46
N VAL A 78 3.77 7.43 -0.28
CA VAL A 78 2.78 6.39 0.03
C VAL A 78 1.76 6.23 -1.10
N GLY A 79 1.59 5.00 -1.59
CA GLY A 79 0.58 4.62 -2.58
C GLY A 79 -0.56 3.82 -1.96
N PHE A 80 -1.79 4.33 -2.04
CA PHE A 80 -2.97 3.64 -1.50
C PHE A 80 -3.68 2.79 -2.56
N LEU A 81 -3.72 1.48 -2.35
CA LEU A 81 -4.34 0.50 -3.25
C LEU A 81 -5.67 0.03 -2.65
N PRO A 82 -6.79 0.08 -3.41
CA PRO A 82 -8.10 -0.37 -2.91
C PRO A 82 -8.10 -1.85 -2.52
N GLY A 83 -8.19 -2.14 -1.24
CA GLY A 83 -8.37 -3.49 -0.67
C GLY A 83 -9.75 -3.70 -0.05
N GLY A 84 -10.64 -2.70 -0.09
CA GLY A 84 -12.02 -2.78 0.41
C GLY A 84 -13.05 -2.17 -0.55
N GLY A 85 -14.30 -2.61 -0.42
CA GLY A 85 -15.41 -2.11 -1.25
C GLY A 85 -15.73 -0.62 -1.05
N THR A 86 -15.28 -0.04 0.06
CA THR A 86 -15.56 1.35 0.45
C THR A 86 -14.35 2.27 0.42
N SER A 87 -13.13 1.79 0.12
CA SER A 87 -11.88 2.59 0.18
C SER A 87 -12.04 3.97 -0.44
N VAL A 88 -12.17 5.00 0.41
CA VAL A 88 -12.49 6.37 0.01
C VAL A 88 -11.23 7.08 -0.47
N LEU A 89 -10.12 6.91 0.26
CA LEU A 89 -8.90 7.67 0.00
C LEU A 89 -8.35 7.46 -1.43
N PRO A 90 -8.17 6.24 -1.95
CA PRO A 90 -7.74 6.04 -3.34
C PRO A 90 -8.67 6.71 -4.36
N ARG A 91 -9.98 6.73 -4.10
CA ARG A 91 -10.97 7.35 -5.00
C ARG A 91 -10.84 8.87 -5.00
N ALA A 92 -10.67 9.47 -3.84
CA ALA A 92 -10.42 10.91 -3.69
C ALA A 92 -9.12 11.33 -4.40
N LEU A 93 -8.12 10.44 -4.44
CA LEU A 93 -6.86 10.63 -5.17
C LEU A 93 -6.96 10.36 -6.68
N GLY A 94 -8.17 10.05 -7.20
CA GLY A 94 -8.39 9.74 -8.62
C GLY A 94 -7.77 8.41 -9.08
N LEU A 95 -7.52 7.49 -8.16
CA LEU A 95 -7.01 6.16 -8.47
C LEU A 95 -8.13 5.23 -8.96
N PRO A 96 -7.82 4.29 -9.88
CA PRO A 96 -8.74 3.25 -10.28
C PRO A 96 -9.30 2.46 -9.10
N ARG A 97 -10.54 2.00 -9.20
CA ARG A 97 -11.17 1.12 -8.19
C ARG A 97 -10.54 -0.27 -8.15
N GLN A 98 -9.96 -0.71 -9.26
CA GLN A 98 -9.29 -2.00 -9.36
C GLN A 98 -7.85 -1.90 -8.84
N PRO A 99 -7.45 -2.66 -7.81
CA PRO A 99 -6.14 -2.52 -7.18
C PRO A 99 -4.95 -2.73 -8.13
N VAL A 100 -5.04 -3.69 -9.06
CA VAL A 100 -3.97 -3.91 -10.07
C VAL A 100 -3.82 -2.69 -10.99
N ALA A 101 -4.92 -2.09 -11.41
CA ALA A 101 -4.89 -0.87 -12.23
C ALA A 101 -4.37 0.35 -11.45
N ALA A 102 -4.66 0.42 -10.14
CA ALA A 102 -4.08 1.43 -9.27
C ALA A 102 -2.57 1.25 -9.09
N ALA A 103 -2.11 0.02 -8.86
CA ALA A 103 -0.69 -0.32 -8.75
C ALA A 103 0.09 0.03 -10.02
N ALA A 104 -0.49 -0.22 -11.20
CA ALA A 104 0.12 0.16 -12.47
C ALA A 104 0.39 1.67 -12.61
N ARG A 105 -0.42 2.53 -11.96
CA ARG A 105 -0.20 3.99 -11.92
C ARG A 105 0.93 4.43 -10.99
N MET A 106 1.34 3.57 -10.07
CA MET A 106 2.40 3.86 -9.11
C MET A 106 3.80 3.56 -9.67
N ARG A 107 3.89 2.80 -10.77
CA ARG A 107 5.16 2.53 -11.47
C ARG A 107 5.73 3.74 -12.22
N SER A 108 4.89 4.73 -12.53
CA SER A 108 5.29 5.97 -13.19
C SER A 108 5.53 7.04 -12.13
N PRO A 109 6.77 7.54 -11.92
CA PRO A 109 6.99 8.64 -10.99
C PRO A 109 6.20 9.85 -11.49
N ARG A 110 5.22 10.29 -10.71
CA ARG A 110 4.67 11.63 -10.85
C ARG A 110 5.66 12.58 -10.19
N ARG A 111 6.67 12.99 -10.95
CA ARG A 111 7.42 14.22 -10.62
C ARG A 111 6.38 15.35 -10.65
N ARG A 112 6.12 15.93 -9.48
CA ARG A 112 5.54 17.27 -9.42
C ARG A 112 6.59 18.28 -9.86
#